data_AF-A0A7W0QJ31-F1
#
_entry.id   AF-A0A7W0QJ31-F1
#
_cell.length_a   1.000
_cell.length_b   1.000
_cell.length_c   1.000
_cell.angle_alpha   90.00
_cell.angle_beta   90.00
_cell.angle_gamma   90.00
#
_symmetry.space_group_name_H-M   'P 1'
#
loop_
_entity.id
_entity.type
_entity.pdbx_description
1 polymer ?
#
loop_
_entity_poly.entity_id
_entity_poly.type
_entity_poly.pdbx_seq_one_letter_code
_entity_poly.pdbx_strand_id
1 'polypeptide(L)'
;MNTQGAEPDTGSRRRLLGRGVAAGLAGVAATSSGRTASATTPTDPASASTPTDPSSSTTPESSSPSSSEGTTATPTTEAPGAPTGDDAAALAGMLGAEIAARDLYRIALGAGLSEAQEAGNPNVFAVIADGHDAYADSIAGIVGIPAQSAGNQSLIDDRRADFESADVGAVADAAYLLESELLAAYTQLVGEARNVDAATLMASILVVEARHCAIMATLAGKGNDLVALLDNDVQPSPSLEEAGA
;
A
#
# COMPACT_ATOMS: atom_id res chain seq x y z
N MET A 1 -39.86 -52.67 -48.26
CA MET A 1 -41.27 -52.44 -47.86
C MET A 1 -41.23 -51.51 -46.66
N ASN A 2 -41.69 -50.27 -46.89
CA ASN A 2 -41.68 -49.13 -45.98
C ASN A 2 -42.97 -49.06 -45.16
N THR A 3 -42.89 -48.49 -43.95
CA THR A 3 -43.77 -47.47 -43.31
C THR A 3 -43.22 -47.31 -41.88
N GLN A 4 -42.48 -46.27 -41.47
CA GLN A 4 -42.73 -44.83 -41.39
C GLN A 4 -44.08 -44.46 -40.75
N GLY A 5 -44.01 -43.94 -39.53
CA GLY A 5 -45.05 -43.19 -38.82
C GLY A 5 -44.37 -42.16 -37.92
N ALA A 6 -44.60 -40.89 -38.23
CA ALA A 6 -44.04 -39.71 -37.56
C ALA A 6 -45.06 -39.09 -36.57
N GLU A 7 -44.50 -38.48 -35.50
CA GLU A 7 -44.87 -37.28 -34.68
C GLU A 7 -46.17 -36.47 -35.02
N PRO A 8 -46.82 -35.74 -34.06
CA PRO A 8 -46.18 -34.64 -33.30
C PRO A 8 -46.70 -34.22 -31.89
N ASP A 9 -45.83 -33.43 -31.22
CA ASP A 9 -45.96 -32.27 -30.32
C ASP A 9 -47.30 -31.95 -29.60
N THR A 10 -47.22 -31.68 -28.29
CA THR A 10 -47.87 -30.52 -27.63
C THR A 10 -47.47 -30.45 -26.15
N GLY A 11 -46.66 -29.46 -25.75
CA GLY A 11 -46.30 -29.34 -24.33
C GLY A 11 -45.57 -28.12 -23.83
N SER A 12 -45.72 -26.95 -24.46
CA SER A 12 -45.25 -25.66 -23.91
C SER A 12 -45.73 -25.44 -22.47
N ARG A 13 -44.83 -25.50 -21.47
CA ARG A 13 -45.05 -24.90 -20.14
C ARG A 13 -43.77 -24.32 -19.53
N ARG A 14 -43.63 -23.02 -19.82
CA ARG A 14 -43.41 -21.94 -18.82
C ARG A 14 -41.97 -21.68 -18.34
N ARG A 15 -41.34 -20.72 -19.02
CA ARG A 15 -40.35 -19.79 -18.47
C ARG A 15 -40.86 -19.13 -17.17
N LEU A 16 -40.02 -19.09 -16.14
CA LEU A 16 -40.09 -18.21 -14.96
C LEU A 16 -38.62 -17.86 -14.66
N LEU A 17 -38.04 -16.70 -14.99
CA LEU A 17 -38.27 -15.34 -14.50
C LEU A 17 -38.36 -15.25 -12.96
N GLY A 18 -37.20 -15.06 -12.33
CA GLY A 18 -36.99 -14.31 -11.09
C GLY A 18 -35.55 -13.79 -11.12
N ARG A 19 -35.26 -12.48 -11.24
CA ARG A 19 -35.36 -11.42 -10.20
C ARG A 19 -34.84 -11.96 -8.87
N GLY A 20 -33.72 -11.54 -8.28
CA GLY A 20 -32.98 -10.28 -8.37
C GLY A 20 -32.62 -9.93 -6.93
N VAL A 21 -31.34 -9.92 -6.59
CA VAL A 21 -30.83 -9.34 -5.34
C VAL A 21 -29.63 -8.50 -5.73
N ALA A 22 -29.89 -7.20 -5.91
CA ALA A 22 -28.85 -6.18 -5.97
C ALA A 22 -28.42 -5.90 -4.52
N ALA A 23 -27.23 -6.33 -4.15
CA ALA A 23 -26.55 -5.82 -2.97
C ALA A 23 -25.86 -4.51 -3.39
N GLY A 24 -26.39 -3.38 -2.91
CA GLY A 24 -25.84 -2.06 -3.18
C GLY A 24 -24.57 -1.84 -2.39
N LEU A 25 -23.46 -1.62 -3.11
CA LEU A 25 -22.28 -0.96 -2.56
C LEU A 25 -22.46 0.54 -2.78
N ALA A 26 -22.65 1.27 -1.68
CA ALA A 26 -22.70 2.71 -1.67
C ALA A 26 -21.28 3.25 -1.99
N GLY A 27 -21.16 3.97 -3.11
CA GLY A 27 -19.95 4.66 -3.50
C GLY A 27 -19.61 5.79 -2.51
N VAL A 28 -18.35 5.81 -2.07
CA VAL A 28 -17.74 6.99 -1.46
C VAL A 28 -16.94 7.68 -2.55
N ALA A 29 -17.45 8.80 -3.04
CA ALA A 29 -16.74 9.68 -3.94
C ALA A 29 -15.59 10.36 -3.18
N ALA A 30 -14.35 9.98 -3.46
CA ALA A 30 -13.17 10.71 -3.01
C ALA A 30 -13.05 11.99 -3.85
N THR A 31 -13.42 13.13 -3.29
CA THR A 31 -13.18 14.44 -3.90
C THR A 31 -11.70 14.81 -3.72
N SER A 32 -10.92 14.71 -4.79
CA SER A 32 -9.56 15.25 -4.85
C SER A 32 -9.61 16.79 -4.90
N SER A 33 -9.41 17.42 -3.74
CA SER A 33 -9.14 18.86 -3.69
C SER A 33 -7.64 19.08 -3.78
N GLY A 34 -7.18 19.46 -4.97
CA GLY A 34 -5.82 19.91 -5.20
C GLY A 34 -5.49 21.17 -4.39
N ARG A 35 -4.30 21.19 -3.80
CA ARG A 35 -3.65 22.42 -3.32
C ARG A 35 -2.41 22.67 -4.15
N THR A 36 -2.51 23.60 -5.08
CA THR A 36 -1.36 24.26 -5.70
C THR A 36 -0.83 25.30 -4.72
N ALA A 37 0.42 25.14 -4.28
CA ALA A 37 1.13 26.19 -3.54
C ALA A 37 2.15 26.84 -4.48
N SER A 38 1.81 28.03 -4.98
CA SER A 38 2.76 28.93 -5.64
C SER A 38 3.71 29.53 -4.60
N ALA A 39 5.01 29.35 -4.81
CA ALA A 39 6.04 30.04 -4.06
C ALA A 39 6.21 31.48 -4.60
N THR A 40 6.08 32.46 -3.72
CA THR A 40 6.57 33.83 -3.98
C THR A 40 7.47 34.20 -2.81
N THR A 41 8.75 34.40 -3.08
CA THR A 41 9.72 34.95 -2.12
C THR A 41 9.43 36.41 -1.84
N PRO A 42 9.71 36.87 -0.62
CA PRO A 42 10.40 38.16 -0.48
C PRO A 42 11.56 38.11 0.51
N THR A 43 12.73 38.41 -0.05
CA THR A 43 13.83 39.26 0.40
C THR A 43 13.83 39.78 1.86
N ASP A 44 14.94 39.48 2.54
CA ASP A 44 15.56 40.13 3.71
C ASP A 44 15.51 41.68 3.65
N PRO A 45 15.53 42.42 4.79
CA PRO A 45 16.79 42.59 5.54
C PRO A 45 16.67 42.87 7.06
N ALA A 46 17.77 42.61 7.80
CA ALA A 46 18.52 43.59 8.62
C ALA A 46 19.00 43.09 10.01
N SER A 47 20.34 43.02 10.13
CA SER A 47 21.26 43.50 11.17
C SER A 47 20.90 43.61 12.67
N ALA A 48 21.95 43.30 13.46
CA ALA A 48 22.33 43.80 14.80
C ALA A 48 21.77 42.99 16.00
N SER A 49 22.47 42.60 17.06
CA SER A 49 23.79 42.94 17.64
C SER A 49 24.27 41.83 18.60
N THR A 50 25.59 41.74 18.81
CA THR A 50 26.27 41.09 19.96
C THR A 50 25.94 41.77 21.30
N PRO A 51 25.98 41.05 22.44
CA PRO A 51 27.02 41.33 23.45
C PRO A 51 27.51 40.05 24.21
N THR A 52 28.82 39.83 24.34
CA THR A 52 29.70 40.18 25.48
C THR A 52 29.80 39.09 26.55
N ASP A 53 30.97 38.48 26.57
CA ASP A 53 31.53 37.55 27.55
C ASP A 53 32.00 38.28 28.83
N PRO A 54 32.00 37.64 30.01
CA PRO A 54 33.09 37.88 30.95
C PRO A 54 33.70 36.58 31.53
N SER A 55 34.96 36.34 31.14
CA SER A 55 36.13 35.99 31.97
C SER A 55 35.97 35.40 33.39
N SER A 56 36.57 34.21 33.57
CA SER A 56 37.67 33.90 34.53
C SER A 56 37.47 32.81 35.61
N SER A 57 38.45 31.88 35.61
CA SER A 57 39.20 31.31 36.75
C SER A 57 38.94 29.85 37.21
N THR A 58 39.98 29.01 37.01
CA THR A 58 40.68 28.03 37.92
C THR A 58 39.85 27.32 39.01
N THR A 59 39.88 26.00 39.25
CA THR A 59 41.00 25.01 39.40
C THR A 59 40.35 23.59 39.57
N PRO A 60 41.10 22.46 39.51
CA PRO A 60 40.55 21.10 39.44
C PRO A 60 40.44 20.40 40.80
N GLU A 61 39.44 19.53 40.99
CA GLU A 61 39.42 18.52 42.06
C GLU A 61 38.86 17.16 41.62
N SER A 62 39.42 16.13 42.25
CA SER A 62 39.43 14.72 41.93
C SER A 62 38.21 13.92 42.39
N SER A 63 37.93 12.86 41.63
CA SER A 63 37.54 11.49 42.04
C SER A 63 36.26 11.27 42.86
N SER A 64 35.30 10.55 42.26
CA SER A 64 34.98 9.15 42.60
C SER A 64 33.91 8.56 41.68
N PRO A 65 33.95 7.24 41.40
CA PRO A 65 33.05 6.58 40.45
C PRO A 65 31.69 6.34 41.11
N SER A 66 30.64 6.92 40.54
CA SER A 66 29.27 6.52 40.86
C SER A 66 28.91 5.35 39.94
N SER A 67 28.60 4.22 40.55
CA SER A 67 28.09 3.02 39.92
C SER A 67 26.94 3.39 38.98
N SER A 68 27.17 3.28 37.67
CA SER A 68 26.11 3.36 36.68
C SER A 68 25.32 2.06 36.74
N GLU A 69 24.31 2.02 37.61
CA GLU A 69 23.16 1.16 37.39
C GLU A 69 22.64 1.49 35.99
N GLY A 70 22.77 0.52 35.08
CA GLY A 70 22.33 0.63 33.70
C GLY A 70 20.85 0.97 33.68
N THR A 71 20.58 2.25 33.48
CA THR A 71 19.24 2.78 33.24
C THR A 71 18.74 2.07 31.99
N THR A 72 17.70 1.26 32.15
CA THR A 72 16.88 0.77 31.06
C THR A 72 16.38 2.00 30.30
N ALA A 73 17.00 2.26 29.14
CA ALA A 73 16.63 3.37 28.27
C ALA A 73 15.14 3.23 27.94
N THR A 74 14.35 4.22 28.33
CA THR A 74 12.96 4.30 27.91
C THR A 74 12.96 4.53 26.40
N PRO A 75 12.20 3.76 25.59
CA PRO A 75 12.13 4.01 24.16
C PRO A 75 11.63 5.43 23.96
N THR A 76 12.48 6.29 23.41
CA THR A 76 12.12 7.68 23.12
C THR A 76 11.63 7.68 21.69
N THR A 77 10.31 7.86 21.51
CA THR A 77 9.71 8.13 20.20
C THR A 77 10.31 9.41 19.62
N GLU A 78 10.77 9.40 18.37
CA GLU A 78 11.30 10.60 17.71
C GLU A 78 10.19 11.66 17.59
N ALA A 79 10.55 12.93 17.74
CA ALA A 79 9.61 14.05 17.67
C ALA A 79 8.97 14.14 16.26
N PRO A 80 7.75 14.71 16.13
CA PRO A 80 7.09 14.94 14.84
C PRO A 80 8.00 15.69 13.86
N GLY A 81 8.04 15.24 12.60
CA GLY A 81 9.02 15.67 11.61
C GLY A 81 9.43 14.56 10.64
N ALA A 82 10.27 14.90 9.65
CA ALA A 82 10.76 13.95 8.65
C ALA A 82 11.41 12.72 9.34
N PRO A 83 11.05 11.49 8.94
CA PRO A 83 11.63 10.27 9.48
C PRO A 83 13.15 10.27 9.32
N THR A 84 13.85 9.71 10.31
CA THR A 84 15.30 9.53 10.25
C THR A 84 15.68 8.10 10.59
N GLY A 85 16.96 7.74 10.38
CA GLY A 85 17.47 6.42 10.73
C GLY A 85 16.70 5.27 10.08
N ASP A 86 16.33 4.29 10.90
CA ASP A 86 15.70 3.04 10.45
C ASP A 86 14.34 3.27 9.79
N ASP A 87 13.52 4.21 10.30
CA ASP A 87 12.20 4.51 9.73
C ASP A 87 12.30 5.07 8.30
N ALA A 88 13.29 5.92 8.05
CA ALA A 88 13.53 6.48 6.72
C ALA A 88 14.03 5.40 5.73
N ALA A 89 14.87 4.49 6.21
CA ALA A 89 15.36 3.36 5.41
C ALA A 89 14.22 2.38 5.07
N ALA A 90 13.39 2.02 6.04
CA ALA A 90 12.23 1.15 5.85
C ALA A 90 11.22 1.76 4.85
N LEU A 91 10.90 3.05 5.00
CA LEU A 91 10.01 3.75 4.05
C LEU A 91 10.62 3.84 2.65
N ALA A 92 11.92 4.08 2.51
CA ALA A 92 12.57 4.06 1.20
C ALA A 92 12.49 2.66 0.54
N GLY A 93 12.55 1.61 1.34
CA GLY A 93 12.29 0.24 0.91
C GLY A 93 10.88 0.03 0.39
N MET A 94 9.90 0.41 1.21
CA MET A 94 8.48 0.30 0.86
C MET A 94 8.11 1.18 -0.34
N LEU A 95 8.77 2.32 -0.56
CA LEU A 95 8.61 3.08 -1.82
C LEU A 95 8.86 2.21 -3.05
N GLY A 96 9.94 1.42 -3.03
CA GLY A 96 10.25 0.50 -4.12
C GLY A 96 9.18 -0.58 -4.30
N ALA A 97 8.63 -1.09 -3.19
CA ALA A 97 7.57 -2.09 -3.20
C ALA A 97 6.24 -1.54 -3.75
N GLU A 98 5.81 -0.34 -3.34
CA GLU A 98 4.60 0.33 -3.86
C GLU A 98 4.67 0.56 -5.37
N ILE A 99 5.83 1.02 -5.85
CA ILE A 99 6.06 1.24 -7.28
C ILE A 99 6.02 -0.09 -8.05
N ALA A 100 6.57 -1.16 -7.48
CA ALA A 100 6.53 -2.49 -8.06
C ALA A 100 5.09 -3.05 -8.10
N ALA A 101 4.30 -2.88 -7.04
CA ALA A 101 2.90 -3.29 -7.00
C ALA A 101 2.07 -2.58 -8.08
N ARG A 102 2.20 -1.24 -8.16
CA ARG A 102 1.63 -0.42 -9.24
C ARG A 102 1.99 -0.96 -10.62
N ASP A 103 3.26 -1.26 -10.84
CA ASP A 103 3.76 -1.72 -12.14
C ASP A 103 3.23 -3.13 -12.49
N LEU A 104 3.10 -4.02 -11.51
CA LEU A 104 2.47 -5.34 -11.69
C LEU A 104 0.99 -5.22 -12.08
N TYR A 105 0.22 -4.37 -11.41
CA TYR A 105 -1.17 -4.09 -11.82
C TYR A 105 -1.25 -3.49 -13.24
N ARG A 106 -0.33 -2.57 -13.58
CA ARG A 106 -0.25 -2.00 -14.94
C ARG A 106 0.16 -3.03 -15.99
N ILE A 107 1.02 -3.98 -15.65
CA ILE A 107 1.37 -5.13 -16.49
C ILE A 107 0.12 -5.96 -16.81
N ALA A 108 -0.70 -6.27 -15.81
CA ALA A 108 -1.93 -7.03 -16.02
C ALA A 108 -2.93 -6.28 -16.89
N LEU A 109 -3.14 -4.99 -16.64
CA LEU A 109 -3.95 -4.13 -17.51
C LEU A 109 -3.43 -4.11 -18.95
N GLY A 110 -2.10 -4.08 -19.13
CA GLY A 110 -1.43 -4.17 -20.44
C GLY A 110 -1.60 -5.53 -21.13
N ALA A 111 -1.72 -6.61 -20.37
CA ALA A 111 -2.00 -7.97 -20.86
C ALA A 111 -3.46 -8.16 -21.31
N GLY A 112 -4.30 -7.12 -21.18
CA GLY A 112 -5.71 -7.15 -21.54
C GLY A 112 -6.62 -7.58 -20.39
N LEU A 113 -6.13 -7.56 -19.15
CA LEU A 113 -6.97 -7.75 -17.98
C LEU A 113 -8.09 -6.70 -17.98
N SER A 114 -9.32 -7.19 -18.09
CA SER A 114 -10.50 -6.35 -18.05
C SER A 114 -11.49 -6.95 -17.08
N GLU A 115 -11.92 -6.19 -16.09
CA GLU A 115 -13.00 -6.65 -15.20
C GLU A 115 -14.39 -6.19 -15.64
N ALA A 116 -14.48 -5.67 -16.87
CA ALA A 116 -15.52 -4.80 -17.38
C ALA A 116 -15.69 -3.51 -16.55
N GLN A 117 -15.39 -2.37 -17.18
CA GLN A 117 -16.03 -1.11 -16.77
C GLN A 117 -17.54 -1.34 -16.93
N GLU A 118 -18.28 -1.54 -15.83
CA GLU A 118 -19.69 -1.19 -15.88
C GLU A 118 -19.76 0.27 -16.35
N ALA A 119 -20.72 0.61 -17.21
CA ALA A 119 -20.81 1.94 -17.79
C ALA A 119 -20.86 3.00 -16.68
N GLY A 120 -19.72 3.66 -16.43
CA GLY A 120 -19.55 4.68 -15.38
C GLY A 120 -18.65 4.29 -14.19
N ASN A 121 -18.21 3.03 -14.05
CA ASN A 121 -17.31 2.60 -12.97
C ASN A 121 -15.87 2.40 -13.49
N PRO A 122 -14.85 2.84 -12.74
CA PRO A 122 -13.45 2.59 -13.10
C PRO A 122 -13.10 1.10 -12.93
N ASN A 123 -12.15 0.61 -13.73
CA ASN A 123 -11.60 -0.74 -13.58
C ASN A 123 -10.91 -0.85 -12.20
N VAL A 124 -11.27 -1.84 -11.39
CA VAL A 124 -10.76 -1.98 -10.01
C VAL A 124 -9.24 -2.09 -9.97
N PHE A 125 -8.63 -2.83 -10.88
CA PHE A 125 -7.18 -3.01 -10.95
C PHE A 125 -6.47 -1.69 -11.29
N ALA A 126 -7.11 -0.83 -12.10
CA ALA A 126 -6.59 0.51 -12.38
C ALA A 126 -6.69 1.43 -11.15
N VAL A 127 -7.80 1.38 -10.42
CA VAL A 127 -7.97 2.15 -9.16
C VAL A 127 -6.92 1.76 -8.13
N ILE A 128 -6.64 0.46 -8.00
CA ILE A 128 -5.64 -0.05 -7.06
C ILE A 128 -4.23 0.35 -7.49
N ALA A 129 -3.91 0.24 -8.78
CA ALA A 129 -2.64 0.75 -9.31
C ALA A 129 -2.44 2.24 -9.01
N ASP A 130 -3.47 3.07 -9.23
CA ASP A 130 -3.42 4.49 -8.91
C ASP A 130 -3.29 4.75 -7.39
N GLY A 131 -3.84 3.86 -6.55
CA GLY A 131 -3.67 3.87 -5.10
C GLY A 131 -2.22 3.68 -4.68
N HIS A 132 -1.55 2.64 -5.19
CA HIS A 132 -0.12 2.43 -4.93
C HIS A 132 0.75 3.59 -5.43
N ASP A 133 0.41 4.20 -6.57
CA ASP A 133 1.12 5.40 -7.07
C ASP A 133 0.98 6.58 -6.09
N ALA A 134 -0.22 6.80 -5.55
CA ALA A 134 -0.46 7.85 -4.56
C ALA A 134 0.24 7.59 -3.21
N TYR A 135 0.39 6.34 -2.81
CA TYR A 135 1.15 5.99 -1.62
C TYR A 135 2.66 6.08 -1.83
N ALA A 136 3.16 5.68 -3.00
CA ALA A 136 4.53 5.94 -3.40
C ALA A 136 4.85 7.45 -3.33
N ASP A 137 3.97 8.32 -3.86
CA ASP A 137 4.11 9.77 -3.75
C ASP A 137 4.12 10.26 -2.30
N SER A 138 3.28 9.67 -1.43
CA SER A 138 3.20 10.03 -0.01
C SER A 138 4.46 9.62 0.76
N ILE A 139 4.98 8.41 0.51
CA ILE A 139 6.23 7.90 1.07
C ILE A 139 7.41 8.75 0.62
N ALA A 140 7.49 9.02 -0.67
CA ALA A 140 8.53 9.89 -1.24
C ALA A 140 8.51 11.28 -0.60
N GLY A 141 7.32 11.85 -0.41
CA GLY A 141 7.13 13.14 0.24
C GLY A 141 7.61 13.19 1.69
N ILE A 142 7.32 12.15 2.48
CA ILE A 142 7.73 12.11 3.90
C ILE A 142 9.23 11.80 4.06
N VAL A 143 9.81 10.94 3.22
CA VAL A 143 11.25 10.60 3.23
C VAL A 143 12.10 11.71 2.60
N GLY A 144 11.52 12.55 1.74
CA GLY A 144 12.23 13.62 1.04
C GLY A 144 13.04 13.14 -0.17
N ILE A 145 12.62 12.04 -0.79
CA ILE A 145 13.22 11.48 -2.02
C ILE A 145 12.23 11.59 -3.19
N PRO A 146 12.70 11.52 -4.45
CA PRO A 146 11.80 11.51 -5.60
C PRO A 146 10.95 10.22 -5.64
N ALA A 147 9.64 10.37 -5.85
CA ALA A 147 8.72 9.24 -6.07
C ALA A 147 9.02 8.45 -7.36
N GLN A 148 9.74 9.06 -8.30
CA GLN A 148 10.16 8.45 -9.57
C GLN A 148 11.36 7.50 -9.42
N SER A 149 11.61 7.00 -8.21
CA SER A 149 12.60 5.96 -7.99
C SER A 149 12.17 4.68 -8.72
N ALA A 150 13.14 3.87 -9.17
CA ALA A 150 12.80 2.61 -9.80
C ALA A 150 12.09 1.68 -8.80
N GLY A 151 11.02 1.01 -9.22
CA GLY A 151 10.37 -0.01 -8.40
C GLY A 151 11.31 -1.17 -8.11
N ASN A 152 11.00 -1.94 -7.07
CA ASN A 152 11.71 -3.15 -6.70
C ASN A 152 11.66 -4.16 -7.85
N GLN A 153 12.75 -4.24 -8.63
CA GLN A 153 12.81 -5.10 -9.81
C GLN A 153 12.78 -6.59 -9.46
N SER A 154 13.32 -6.98 -8.29
CA SER A 154 13.28 -8.37 -7.82
C SER A 154 11.83 -8.82 -7.65
N LEU A 155 11.01 -8.00 -6.98
CA LEU A 155 9.59 -8.28 -6.81
C LEU A 155 8.82 -8.30 -8.13
N ILE A 156 9.11 -7.38 -9.04
CA ILE A 156 8.49 -7.36 -10.37
C ILE A 156 8.84 -8.64 -11.14
N ASP A 157 10.12 -9.01 -11.19
CA ASP A 157 10.58 -10.17 -11.96
C ASP A 157 10.02 -11.49 -11.39
N ASP A 158 9.94 -11.61 -10.06
CA ASP A 158 9.37 -12.77 -9.37
C ASP A 158 7.87 -12.97 -9.71
N ARG A 159 7.12 -11.88 -9.82
CA ARG A 159 5.64 -11.91 -9.92
C ARG A 159 5.11 -11.66 -11.32
N ARG A 160 5.95 -11.19 -12.25
CA ARG A 160 5.55 -10.78 -13.61
C ARG A 160 4.68 -11.80 -14.31
N ALA A 161 5.09 -13.08 -14.28
CA ALA A 161 4.39 -14.13 -14.99
C ALA A 161 2.94 -14.33 -14.51
N ASP A 162 2.68 -14.09 -13.22
CA ASP A 162 1.34 -14.22 -12.64
C ASP A 162 0.42 -13.05 -13.01
N PHE A 163 1.00 -11.87 -13.25
CA PHE A 163 0.28 -10.66 -13.67
C PHE A 163 0.16 -10.52 -15.19
N GLU A 164 1.01 -11.17 -16.01
CA GLU A 164 0.92 -11.16 -17.48
C GLU A 164 -0.20 -12.08 -18.01
N SER A 165 -1.43 -11.85 -17.55
CA SER A 165 -2.62 -12.63 -17.88
C SER A 165 -3.86 -11.73 -18.06
N ALA A 166 -4.80 -12.20 -18.88
CA ALA A 166 -6.13 -11.60 -19.02
C ALA A 166 -7.20 -12.33 -18.16
N ASP A 167 -6.82 -13.38 -17.44
CA ASP A 167 -7.71 -14.12 -16.55
C ASP A 167 -7.85 -13.38 -15.21
N VAL A 168 -9.03 -12.80 -14.98
CA VAL A 168 -9.36 -12.05 -13.77
C VAL A 168 -9.17 -12.87 -12.50
N GLY A 169 -9.60 -14.13 -12.49
CA GLY A 169 -9.50 -14.96 -11.28
C GLY A 169 -8.05 -15.27 -10.94
N ALA A 170 -7.24 -15.60 -11.96
CA ALA A 170 -5.82 -15.89 -11.78
C ALA A 170 -5.03 -14.65 -11.32
N VAL A 171 -5.26 -13.49 -11.94
CA VAL A 171 -4.60 -12.25 -11.51
C VAL A 171 -5.10 -11.81 -10.13
N ALA A 172 -6.38 -11.96 -9.82
CA ALA A 172 -6.90 -11.66 -8.48
C ALA A 172 -6.27 -12.56 -7.41
N ASP A 173 -6.03 -13.83 -7.70
CA ASP A 173 -5.29 -14.73 -6.79
C ASP A 173 -3.84 -14.28 -6.59
N ALA A 174 -3.15 -13.89 -7.65
CA ALA A 174 -1.79 -13.37 -7.58
C ALA A 174 -1.71 -12.04 -6.81
N ALA A 175 -2.64 -11.14 -7.08
CA ALA A 175 -2.79 -9.87 -6.40
C ALA A 175 -3.09 -10.07 -4.92
N TYR A 176 -4.02 -10.95 -4.56
CA TYR A 176 -4.30 -11.29 -3.16
C TYR A 176 -3.02 -11.67 -2.38
N LEU A 177 -2.14 -12.47 -2.99
CA LEU A 177 -0.87 -12.85 -2.36
C LEU A 177 0.08 -11.65 -2.21
N LEU A 178 0.24 -10.83 -3.25
CA LEU A 178 1.04 -9.61 -3.20
C LEU A 178 0.56 -8.66 -2.09
N GLU A 179 -0.74 -8.38 -2.04
CA GLU A 179 -1.32 -7.47 -1.04
C GLU A 179 -1.21 -8.03 0.38
N SER A 180 -1.32 -9.35 0.54
CA SER A 180 -1.14 -9.99 1.85
C SER A 180 0.31 -9.88 2.33
N GLU A 181 1.28 -9.95 1.42
CA GLU A 181 2.71 -9.76 1.74
C GLU A 181 3.02 -8.31 2.11
N LEU A 182 2.48 -7.34 1.35
CA LEU A 182 2.59 -5.91 1.69
C LEU A 182 1.93 -5.59 3.04
N LEU A 183 0.74 -6.16 3.29
CA LEU A 183 0.04 -6.05 4.57
C LEU A 183 0.90 -6.58 5.72
N ALA A 184 1.54 -7.73 5.56
CA ALA A 184 2.39 -8.33 6.58
C ALA A 184 3.62 -7.45 6.86
N ALA A 185 4.29 -6.95 5.81
CA ALA A 185 5.40 -6.02 5.94
C ALA A 185 5.01 -4.74 6.67
N TYR A 186 3.94 -4.06 6.24
CA TYR A 186 3.47 -2.87 6.94
C TYR A 186 3.05 -3.15 8.38
N THR A 187 2.53 -4.35 8.68
CA THR A 187 2.21 -4.75 10.06
C THR A 187 3.48 -4.80 10.91
N GLN A 188 4.54 -5.41 10.40
CA GLN A 188 5.83 -5.48 11.07
C GLN A 188 6.42 -4.07 11.27
N LEU A 189 6.50 -3.28 10.21
CA LEU A 189 7.08 -1.94 10.25
C LEU A 189 6.35 -0.98 11.19
N VAL A 190 5.00 -1.04 11.25
CA VAL A 190 4.23 -0.25 12.24
C VAL A 190 4.60 -0.64 13.68
N GLY A 191 4.91 -1.91 13.94
CA GLY A 191 5.34 -2.39 15.26
C GLY A 191 6.75 -1.92 15.65
N GLU A 192 7.59 -1.62 14.67
CA GLU A 192 8.99 -1.21 14.85
C GLU A 192 9.18 0.31 14.81
N ALA A 193 8.25 1.03 14.17
CA ALA A 193 8.35 2.45 13.87
C ALA A 193 8.58 3.31 15.12
N ARG A 194 9.53 4.26 15.02
CA ARG A 194 9.90 5.18 16.10
C ARG A 194 9.40 6.60 15.88
N ASN A 195 9.19 6.99 14.64
CA ASN A 195 8.64 8.26 14.21
C ASN A 195 7.12 8.14 14.04
N VAL A 196 6.38 9.07 14.67
CA VAL A 196 4.90 9.03 14.67
C VAL A 196 4.31 9.28 13.28
N ASP A 197 4.93 10.15 12.48
CA ASP A 197 4.43 10.47 11.14
C ASP A 197 4.66 9.29 10.17
N ALA A 198 5.81 8.62 10.28
CA ALA A 198 6.11 7.37 9.58
C ALA A 198 5.10 6.27 9.96
N ALA A 199 4.92 6.02 11.26
CA ALA A 199 3.97 5.02 11.75
C ALA A 199 2.53 5.32 11.29
N THR A 200 2.14 6.59 11.29
CA THR A 200 0.82 7.03 10.83
C THR A 200 0.62 6.77 9.34
N LEU A 201 1.63 7.07 8.51
CA LEU A 201 1.56 6.78 7.08
C LEU A 201 1.48 5.26 6.83
N MET A 202 2.40 4.48 7.42
CA MET A 202 2.40 3.01 7.27
C MET A 202 1.07 2.38 7.71
N ALA A 203 0.51 2.82 8.85
CA ALA A 203 -0.78 2.34 9.32
C ALA A 203 -1.94 2.71 8.38
N SER A 204 -1.86 3.84 7.67
CA SER A 204 -2.87 4.21 6.68
C SER A 204 -2.83 3.31 5.44
N ILE A 205 -1.62 2.93 4.99
CA ILE A 205 -1.40 2.03 3.86
C ILE A 205 -1.86 0.62 4.23
N LEU A 206 -1.43 0.12 5.39
CA LEU A 206 -1.86 -1.17 5.98
C LEU A 206 -3.37 -1.40 5.88
N VAL A 207 -4.18 -0.41 6.28
CA VAL A 207 -5.65 -0.54 6.26
C VAL A 207 -6.19 -0.65 4.84
N VAL A 208 -5.51 -0.06 3.86
CA VAL A 208 -5.89 -0.15 2.45
C VAL A 208 -5.45 -1.48 1.84
N GLU A 209 -4.27 -2.00 2.15
CA GLU A 209 -3.86 -3.34 1.68
C GLU A 209 -4.81 -4.42 2.18
N ALA A 210 -5.22 -4.35 3.45
CA ALA A 210 -6.25 -5.27 3.97
C ALA A 210 -7.57 -5.21 3.18
N ARG A 211 -7.95 -4.04 2.67
CA ARG A 211 -9.15 -3.89 1.81
C ARG A 211 -8.90 -4.44 0.42
N HIS A 212 -7.71 -4.23 -0.14
CA HIS A 212 -7.32 -4.83 -1.42
C HIS A 212 -7.37 -6.35 -1.34
N CYS A 213 -6.84 -6.98 -0.27
CA CYS A 213 -6.95 -8.42 -0.04
C CYS A 213 -8.42 -8.90 -0.12
N ALA A 214 -9.33 -8.25 0.62
CA ALA A 214 -10.74 -8.65 0.61
C ALA A 214 -11.41 -8.50 -0.77
N ILE A 215 -11.05 -7.45 -1.51
CA ILE A 215 -11.51 -7.24 -2.88
C ILE A 215 -10.97 -8.37 -3.78
N MET A 216 -9.68 -8.65 -3.74
CA MET A 216 -9.02 -9.66 -4.57
C MET A 216 -9.53 -11.08 -4.27
N ALA A 217 -9.72 -11.43 -3.00
CA ALA A 217 -10.36 -12.69 -2.62
C ALA A 217 -11.76 -12.81 -3.23
N THR A 218 -12.53 -11.73 -3.25
CA THR A 218 -13.86 -11.73 -3.88
C THR A 218 -13.78 -11.97 -5.39
N LEU A 219 -12.87 -11.27 -6.08
CA LEU A 219 -12.66 -11.38 -7.54
C LEU A 219 -12.11 -12.74 -7.95
N ALA A 220 -11.30 -13.37 -7.10
CA ALA A 220 -10.83 -14.74 -7.23
C ALA A 220 -11.93 -15.80 -6.95
N GLY A 221 -13.18 -15.38 -6.69
CA GLY A 221 -14.30 -16.29 -6.41
C GLY A 221 -14.32 -16.84 -4.97
N LYS A 222 -13.50 -16.30 -4.07
CA LYS A 222 -13.41 -16.68 -2.64
C LYS A 222 -14.26 -15.79 -1.73
N GLY A 223 -15.19 -15.02 -2.25
CA GLY A 223 -16.03 -14.08 -1.47
C GLY A 223 -16.96 -14.70 -0.41
N ASN A 224 -17.04 -16.04 -0.30
CA ASN A 224 -17.74 -16.74 0.78
C ASN A 224 -16.79 -17.44 1.77
N ASP A 225 -15.49 -17.33 1.54
CA ASP A 225 -14.45 -17.91 2.39
C ASP A 225 -13.96 -16.83 3.37
N LEU A 226 -14.44 -16.91 4.62
CA LEU A 226 -14.07 -15.96 5.66
C LEU A 226 -12.57 -16.02 6.00
N VAL A 227 -11.90 -17.14 5.78
CA VAL A 227 -10.44 -17.23 6.01
C VAL A 227 -9.73 -16.41 4.94
N ALA A 228 -10.07 -16.61 3.66
CA ALA A 228 -9.52 -15.82 2.56
C ALA A 228 -9.87 -14.33 2.63
N LEU A 229 -10.93 -13.95 3.34
CA LEU A 229 -11.33 -12.54 3.47
C LEU A 229 -10.68 -11.82 4.66
N LEU A 230 -10.28 -12.55 5.71
CA LEU A 230 -9.97 -11.95 7.01
C LEU A 230 -8.60 -12.32 7.59
N ASP A 231 -8.03 -13.48 7.23
CA ASP A 231 -6.82 -13.97 7.91
C ASP A 231 -5.56 -13.33 7.31
N ASN A 232 -5.47 -13.25 5.98
CA ASN A 232 -4.32 -12.71 5.22
C ASN A 232 -2.95 -13.15 5.79
N ASP A 233 -2.88 -14.35 6.38
CA ASP A 233 -1.71 -14.85 7.12
C ASP A 233 -0.64 -15.36 6.15
N VAL A 234 0.11 -14.41 5.60
CA VAL A 234 1.23 -14.62 4.69
C VAL A 234 2.44 -13.88 5.26
N GLN A 235 3.64 -14.45 5.09
CA GLN A 235 4.89 -13.78 5.45
C GLN A 235 5.41 -13.00 4.24
N PRO A 236 6.08 -11.84 4.43
CA PRO A 236 6.73 -11.13 3.34
C PRO A 236 7.60 -12.05 2.47
N SER A 237 7.59 -11.86 1.14
CA SER A 237 8.49 -12.60 0.27
C SER A 237 9.95 -12.15 0.49
N PRO A 238 10.94 -13.00 0.14
CA PRO A 238 12.34 -12.58 0.20
C PRO A 238 12.64 -11.33 -0.64
N SER A 239 11.96 -11.16 -1.78
CA SER A 239 12.08 -9.96 -2.62
C SER A 239 11.52 -8.71 -1.94
N LEU A 240 10.54 -8.87 -1.05
CA LEU A 240 10.03 -7.78 -0.22
C LEU A 240 10.98 -7.49 0.96
N GLU A 241 11.47 -8.52 1.66
CA GLU A 241 12.44 -8.38 2.76
C GLU A 241 13.74 -7.69 2.29
N GLU A 242 14.22 -8.01 1.09
CA GLU A 242 15.38 -7.34 0.46
C GLU A 242 15.16 -5.84 0.23
N ALA A 243 13.90 -5.40 0.12
CA ALA A 243 13.57 -3.98 0.02
C ALA A 243 13.79 -3.25 1.35
N GLY A 244 13.90 -3.94 2.48
CA GLY A 244 13.86 -3.34 3.83
C GLY A 244 12.45 -3.32 4.41
N ALA A 245 11.61 -4.26 3.96
CA ALA A 245 10.30 -4.57 4.52
C ALA A 245 10.41 -5.60 5.66
#